data_AF-A0A1Q9EMK7-F1
#
_entry.id   AF-A0A1Q9EMK7-F1
#
_cell.length_a   1.000
_cell.length_b   1.000
_cell.length_c   1.000
_cell.angle_alpha   90.00
_cell.angle_beta   90.00
_cell.angle_gamma   90.00
#
_symmetry.space_group_name_H-M   'P 1'
#
loop_
_entity.id
_entity.type
_entity.pdbx_description
1 polymer ?
#
loop_
_entity_poly.entity_id
_entity_poly.type
_entity_poly.pdbx_seq_one_letter_code
_entity_poly.pdbx_strand_id
1 'polypeptide(L)'
;MEQTSTLAPVALDYDDVVDCLAEALDQRLGRGAPVYVATDGSLVDMVAAWGVALDGEASYALNLPGEDQSAYRAEVEGLLVVARALNRCRCRGRVHILADCQSALTTVAGGGSNLLLSRRACAVFDALQGKIEVSKWWVPSHGKPAGSTWRCPPCGEMVSRALNAHADRAARGCAGRVSAGSDRQRCARAREVAFGWEKQAHQAFRLELKKKYEHDHEIAALKNALPGEGDPNAAGVAQSNDKMLSVQKNDENRSLKTNRLFPTPNKPDPMPQNLAFLFTKITPDTGAALDDKLGFVPIGRPMEVRWNVLTAIFFTQVLMVIGYCAALACFPDYWWTCTLCFGLPFSYIAIQNIYIDHDVMHGATFPVYEWQRFLTHPFADFFSLPWEEFVLEHNRHHASTVDLLIQGEFGWDPEEFHYALQQWAGPWSSNWYKYLLTVPFIPVIHFFGLNDTGSLFALEWWMHFPDEGAGGKCNKELPGLFWSKWIPRRVKHNAFVLSLWACVWLLGTYPLGRPLSEGWRFMFTVSVFARIGYSAAWMFITNFTHSF
;
A
#
# COMPACT_ATOMS: atom_id res chain seq x y z
N MET A 1 24.80 -47.87 -37.83
CA MET A 1 23.35 -47.61 -37.61
C MET A 1 23.10 -46.18 -38.03
N GLU A 2 22.33 -46.02 -39.10
CA GLU A 2 22.00 -44.75 -39.73
C GLU A 2 21.39 -43.76 -38.73
N GLN A 3 21.88 -42.51 -38.78
CA GLN A 3 21.16 -41.36 -38.26
C GLN A 3 19.87 -41.23 -39.07
N THR A 4 18.76 -41.65 -38.48
CA THR A 4 17.43 -41.26 -38.94
C THR A 4 17.34 -39.74 -38.84
N SER A 5 17.46 -39.09 -40.00
CA SER A 5 17.04 -37.71 -40.23
C SER A 5 15.60 -37.57 -39.74
N THR A 6 15.43 -37.01 -38.54
CA THR A 6 14.15 -36.45 -38.11
C THR A 6 13.93 -35.24 -39.00
N LEU A 7 13.14 -35.42 -40.06
CA LEU A 7 12.53 -34.33 -40.81
C LEU A 7 12.04 -33.30 -39.79
N ALA A 8 12.52 -32.05 -39.91
CA ALA A 8 12.02 -30.95 -39.10
C ALA A 8 10.48 -30.97 -39.20
N PRO A 9 9.74 -30.87 -38.08
CA PRO A 9 8.29 -30.86 -38.12
C PRO A 9 7.85 -29.78 -39.11
N VAL A 10 6.95 -30.13 -40.03
CA VAL A 10 6.32 -29.17 -40.95
C VAL A 10 5.83 -28.02 -40.09
N ALA A 11 6.44 -26.84 -40.26
CA ALA A 11 5.95 -25.63 -39.62
C ALA A 11 4.59 -25.35 -40.27
N LEU A 12 3.51 -25.76 -39.60
CA LEU A 12 2.16 -25.45 -40.06
C LEU A 12 2.02 -23.93 -40.01
N ASP A 13 1.77 -23.31 -41.16
CA ASP A 13 1.46 -21.90 -41.22
C ASP A 13 0.15 -21.65 -40.44
N TYR A 14 0.03 -20.45 -39.87
CA TYR A 14 -1.17 -20.04 -39.14
C TYR A 14 -2.43 -20.23 -39.99
N ASP A 15 -2.36 -19.86 -41.26
CA ASP A 15 -3.48 -20.00 -42.20
C ASP A 15 -3.81 -21.45 -42.55
N ASP A 16 -2.80 -22.33 -42.67
CA ASP A 16 -3.00 -23.76 -42.89
C ASP A 16 -3.80 -24.41 -41.75
N VAL A 17 -3.46 -24.06 -40.49
CA VAL A 17 -4.18 -24.56 -39.31
C VAL A 17 -5.63 -24.06 -39.31
N VAL A 18 -5.85 -22.79 -39.69
CA VAL A 18 -7.21 -22.23 -39.79
C VAL A 18 -8.02 -22.92 -40.88
N ASP A 19 -7.42 -23.23 -42.03
CA ASP A 19 -8.09 -23.96 -43.12
C ASP A 19 -8.43 -25.39 -42.73
N CYS A 20 -7.50 -26.12 -42.10
CA CYS A 20 -7.76 -27.47 -41.61
C CYS A 20 -8.87 -27.49 -40.54
N LEU A 21 -8.90 -26.50 -39.65
CA LEU A 21 -9.97 -26.34 -38.67
C LEU A 21 -11.30 -25.99 -39.35
N ALA A 22 -11.28 -25.12 -40.37
CA ALA A 22 -12.47 -24.74 -41.11
C ALA A 22 -13.10 -25.94 -41.82
N GLU A 23 -12.31 -26.78 -42.49
CA GLU A 23 -12.79 -28.01 -43.13
C GLU A 23 -13.43 -28.95 -42.11
N ALA A 24 -12.79 -29.15 -40.96
CA ALA A 24 -13.31 -30.01 -39.90
C ALA A 24 -14.59 -29.48 -39.25
N LEU A 25 -14.74 -28.15 -39.15
CA LEU A 25 -15.96 -27.49 -38.69
C LEU A 25 -17.07 -27.55 -39.75
N ASP A 26 -16.74 -27.33 -41.02
CA ASP A 26 -17.68 -27.35 -42.14
C ASP A 26 -18.31 -28.75 -42.30
N GLN A 27 -17.49 -29.80 -42.25
CA GLN A 27 -17.96 -31.18 -42.27
C GLN A 27 -18.92 -31.51 -41.12
N ARG A 28 -18.68 -30.97 -39.92
CA ARG A 28 -19.53 -31.18 -38.75
C ARG A 28 -20.84 -30.39 -38.84
N LEU A 29 -20.76 -29.13 -39.28
CA LEU A 29 -21.94 -28.29 -39.54
C LEU A 29 -22.84 -28.91 -40.62
N GLY A 30 -22.26 -29.52 -41.66
CA GLY A 30 -22.99 -30.21 -42.71
C GLY A 30 -23.84 -31.40 -42.23
N ARG A 31 -23.58 -31.94 -41.03
CA ARG A 31 -24.39 -33.01 -40.41
C ARG A 31 -25.67 -32.49 -39.74
N GLY A 32 -25.85 -31.17 -39.64
CA GLY A 32 -27.05 -30.54 -39.09
C GLY A 32 -27.20 -30.56 -37.57
N ALA A 33 -26.26 -31.17 -36.84
CA ALA A 33 -26.23 -31.15 -35.37
C ALA A 33 -25.44 -29.93 -34.84
N PRO A 34 -25.73 -29.43 -33.62
CA PRO A 34 -24.91 -28.40 -32.98
C PRO A 34 -23.47 -28.87 -32.82
N VAL A 35 -22.51 -28.00 -33.16
CA VAL A 35 -21.08 -28.29 -33.03
C VAL A 35 -20.54 -27.73 -31.73
N TYR A 36 -19.83 -28.54 -30.96
CA TYR A 36 -19.15 -28.13 -29.74
C TYR A 36 -17.63 -28.05 -30.00
N VAL A 37 -17.04 -26.92 -29.63
CA VAL A 37 -15.60 -26.67 -29.76
C VAL A 37 -15.10 -26.07 -28.46
N ALA A 38 -13.98 -26.55 -27.93
CA ALA A 38 -13.33 -25.94 -26.78
C ALA A 38 -12.03 -25.25 -27.18
N THR A 39 -11.69 -24.17 -26.47
CA THR A 39 -10.46 -23.40 -26.66
C THR A 39 -9.76 -23.19 -25.33
N ASP A 40 -8.43 -23.14 -25.35
CA ASP A 40 -7.60 -22.85 -24.17
C ASP A 40 -6.30 -22.14 -24.60
N GLY A 41 -5.67 -21.41 -23.68
CA GLY A 41 -4.39 -20.75 -23.84
C GLY A 41 -3.42 -21.08 -22.70
N SER A 42 -2.26 -21.64 -23.06
CA SER A 42 -1.23 -22.04 -22.10
C SER A 42 0.03 -21.21 -22.23
N LEU A 43 0.80 -21.11 -21.14
CA LEU A 43 2.12 -20.47 -21.07
C LEU A 43 3.10 -21.42 -20.41
N VAL A 44 4.19 -21.76 -21.10
CA VAL A 44 5.29 -22.59 -20.57
C VAL A 44 6.60 -21.89 -20.87
N ASP A 45 7.39 -21.58 -19.84
CA ASP A 45 8.68 -20.89 -19.96
C ASP A 45 8.66 -19.66 -20.90
N MET A 46 7.67 -18.76 -20.74
CA MET A 46 7.46 -17.58 -21.61
C MET A 46 7.06 -17.88 -23.07
N VAL A 47 6.73 -19.12 -23.40
CA VAL A 47 6.14 -19.50 -24.69
C VAL A 47 4.64 -19.70 -24.49
N ALA A 48 3.85 -18.81 -25.12
CA ALA A 48 2.41 -18.94 -25.12
C ALA A 48 1.94 -19.74 -26.34
N ALA A 49 0.94 -20.59 -26.16
CA ALA A 49 0.30 -21.33 -27.24
C ALA A 49 -1.20 -21.47 -26.96
N TRP A 50 -1.99 -21.55 -28.02
CA TRP A 50 -3.42 -21.80 -27.94
C TRP A 50 -3.73 -23.21 -28.42
N GLY A 51 -4.85 -23.76 -27.96
CA GLY A 51 -5.37 -25.06 -28.35
C GLY A 51 -6.86 -24.98 -28.66
N VAL A 52 -7.30 -25.74 -29.65
CA VAL A 52 -8.70 -25.92 -30.05
C VAL A 52 -9.00 -27.41 -30.10
N ALA A 53 -10.07 -27.83 -29.45
CA ALA A 53 -10.52 -29.21 -29.40
C ALA A 53 -11.93 -29.32 -30.01
N LEU A 54 -12.11 -30.26 -30.93
CA LEU A 54 -13.41 -30.64 -31.46
C LEU A 54 -13.86 -31.97 -30.87
N ASP A 55 -15.18 -32.17 -30.79
CA ASP A 55 -15.73 -33.47 -30.43
C ASP A 55 -15.28 -34.56 -31.43
N GLY A 56 -14.86 -35.71 -30.91
CA GLY A 56 -14.25 -36.82 -31.67
C GLY A 56 -12.72 -36.76 -31.87
N GLU A 57 -11.95 -36.34 -30.85
CA GLU A 57 -10.48 -36.42 -30.73
C GLU A 57 -9.61 -35.54 -31.65
N ALA A 58 -10.20 -34.74 -32.54
CA ALA A 58 -9.42 -33.78 -33.34
C ALA A 58 -9.04 -32.55 -32.49
N SER A 59 -7.75 -32.22 -32.44
CA SER A 59 -7.25 -30.98 -31.82
C SER A 59 -6.23 -30.26 -32.70
N TYR A 60 -6.20 -28.94 -32.54
CA TYR A 60 -5.35 -28.02 -33.27
C TYR A 60 -4.66 -27.11 -32.26
N ALA A 61 -3.37 -26.88 -32.40
CA ALA A 61 -2.63 -26.02 -31.49
C ALA A 61 -1.44 -25.38 -32.20
N LEU A 62 -1.18 -24.11 -31.88
CA LEU A 62 -0.05 -23.36 -32.41
C LEU A 62 0.48 -22.40 -31.35
N ASN A 63 1.79 -22.16 -31.35
CA ASN A 63 2.38 -21.13 -30.50
C ASN A 63 2.02 -19.74 -31.02
N LEU A 64 1.95 -18.77 -30.12
CA LEU A 64 1.91 -17.37 -30.51
C LEU A 64 3.29 -16.92 -30.97
N PRO A 65 3.40 -16.23 -32.12
CA PRO A 65 4.65 -15.62 -32.55
C PRO A 65 4.99 -14.42 -31.66
N GLY A 66 6.27 -14.08 -31.60
CA GLY A 66 6.77 -12.95 -30.80
C GLY A 66 7.14 -13.33 -29.37
N GLU A 67 7.84 -12.42 -28.69
CA GLU A 67 8.29 -12.55 -27.30
C GLU A 67 7.21 -12.03 -26.32
N ASP A 68 7.37 -12.34 -25.03
CA ASP A 68 6.54 -11.83 -23.92
C ASP A 68 5.02 -12.00 -24.11
N GLN A 69 4.63 -13.12 -24.71
CA GLN A 69 3.22 -13.49 -24.83
C GLN A 69 2.67 -14.02 -23.50
N SER A 70 1.39 -13.78 -23.23
CA SER A 70 0.72 -14.22 -21.99
C SER A 70 -0.27 -15.35 -22.25
N ALA A 71 -0.57 -16.14 -21.22
CA ALA A 71 -1.64 -17.14 -21.27
C ALA A 71 -2.97 -16.48 -21.69
N TYR A 72 -3.32 -15.33 -21.11
CA TYR A 72 -4.51 -14.56 -21.50
C TYR A 72 -4.53 -14.18 -23.00
N ARG A 73 -3.39 -13.79 -23.60
CA ARG A 73 -3.34 -13.49 -25.03
C ARG A 73 -3.60 -14.74 -25.87
N ALA A 74 -3.07 -15.89 -25.45
CA ALA A 74 -3.30 -17.18 -26.10
C ALA A 74 -4.77 -17.61 -26.01
N GLU A 75 -5.43 -17.41 -24.86
CA GLU A 75 -6.86 -17.67 -24.67
C GLU A 75 -7.72 -16.92 -25.68
N VAL A 76 -7.45 -15.62 -25.84
CA VAL A 76 -8.18 -14.78 -26.81
C VAL A 76 -7.85 -15.19 -28.24
N GLU A 77 -6.61 -15.57 -28.55
CA GLU A 77 -6.27 -16.01 -29.90
C GLU A 77 -6.90 -17.36 -30.25
N GLY A 78 -7.02 -18.30 -29.30
CA GLY A 78 -7.76 -19.55 -29.52
C GLY A 78 -9.21 -19.31 -29.93
N LEU A 79 -9.90 -18.38 -29.26
CA LEU A 79 -11.25 -17.94 -29.64
C LEU A 79 -11.28 -17.28 -31.03
N LEU A 80 -10.29 -16.46 -31.36
CA LEU A 80 -10.17 -15.79 -32.66
C LEU A 80 -9.93 -16.78 -33.81
N VAL A 81 -9.11 -17.82 -33.59
CA VAL A 81 -8.84 -18.88 -34.56
C VAL A 81 -10.13 -19.61 -34.91
N VAL A 82 -10.93 -20.00 -33.91
CA VAL A 82 -12.24 -20.63 -34.13
C VAL A 82 -13.14 -19.71 -34.96
N ALA A 83 -13.23 -18.42 -34.60
CA ALA A 83 -14.06 -17.48 -35.34
C ALA A 83 -13.60 -17.27 -36.79
N ARG A 84 -12.28 -17.25 -37.05
CA ARG A 84 -11.72 -17.18 -38.41
C ARG A 84 -12.04 -18.43 -39.22
N ALA A 85 -11.90 -19.61 -38.62
CA ALA A 85 -12.24 -20.87 -39.26
C ALA A 85 -13.74 -20.94 -39.61
N LEU A 86 -14.62 -20.52 -38.69
CA LEU A 86 -16.06 -20.44 -38.94
C LEU A 86 -16.42 -19.48 -40.09
N ASN A 87 -15.68 -18.37 -40.25
CA ASN A 87 -15.88 -17.46 -41.36
C ASN A 87 -15.56 -18.12 -42.72
N ARG A 88 -14.65 -19.10 -42.74
CA ARG A 88 -14.27 -19.88 -43.94
C ARG A 88 -15.23 -21.05 -44.23
N CYS A 89 -16.03 -21.51 -43.27
CA CYS A 89 -17.04 -22.56 -43.48
C CYS A 89 -18.08 -22.17 -44.55
N ARG A 90 -18.60 -23.14 -45.31
CA ARG A 90 -19.68 -22.94 -46.29
C ARG A 90 -21.06 -23.23 -45.69
N CYS A 91 -21.11 -24.21 -44.79
CA CYS A 91 -22.32 -24.62 -44.08
C CYS A 91 -22.78 -23.58 -43.05
N ARG A 92 -24.08 -23.53 -42.83
CA ARG A 92 -24.73 -22.77 -41.75
C ARG A 92 -25.05 -23.70 -40.59
N GLY A 93 -25.19 -23.16 -39.39
CA GLY A 93 -25.60 -23.95 -38.24
C GLY A 93 -25.33 -23.25 -36.92
N ARG A 94 -25.33 -24.03 -35.84
CA ARG A 94 -25.09 -23.57 -34.48
C ARG A 94 -23.79 -24.13 -33.94
N VAL A 95 -22.99 -23.26 -33.34
CA VAL A 95 -21.69 -23.60 -32.73
C VAL A 95 -21.66 -23.12 -31.28
N HIS A 96 -21.28 -24.01 -30.38
CA HIS A 96 -21.05 -23.74 -28.98
C HIS A 96 -19.54 -23.73 -28.71
N ILE A 97 -19.00 -22.57 -28.38
CA ILE A 97 -17.59 -22.39 -28.03
C ILE A 97 -17.45 -22.45 -26.51
N LEU A 98 -16.60 -23.34 -26.02
CA LEU A 98 -16.32 -23.57 -24.61
C LEU A 98 -14.94 -23.00 -24.27
N ALA A 99 -14.82 -22.20 -23.22
CA ALA A 99 -13.54 -21.69 -22.74
C ALA A 99 -13.57 -21.57 -21.22
N ASP A 100 -12.43 -21.70 -20.55
CA ASP A 100 -12.34 -21.58 -19.09
C ASP A 100 -11.83 -20.21 -18.61
N CYS A 101 -11.38 -19.36 -19.54
CA CYS A 101 -10.99 -17.99 -19.27
C CYS A 101 -12.16 -16.99 -19.44
N GLN A 102 -12.78 -16.59 -18.32
CA GLN A 102 -13.84 -15.56 -18.30
C GLN A 102 -13.37 -14.22 -18.88
N SER A 103 -12.12 -13.84 -18.64
CA SER A 103 -11.54 -12.60 -19.16
C SER A 103 -11.44 -12.62 -20.68
N ALA A 104 -11.09 -13.77 -21.28
CA ALA A 104 -11.05 -13.92 -22.73
C ALA A 104 -12.46 -13.84 -23.33
N LEU A 105 -13.44 -14.50 -22.71
CA LEU A 105 -14.85 -14.41 -23.10
C LEU A 105 -15.39 -12.97 -23.05
N THR A 106 -15.04 -12.22 -22.00
CA THR A 106 -15.38 -10.80 -21.85
C THR A 106 -14.74 -9.96 -22.95
N THR A 107 -13.49 -10.27 -23.31
CA THR A 107 -12.74 -9.55 -24.36
C THR A 107 -13.38 -9.74 -25.72
N VAL A 108 -13.76 -10.98 -26.09
CA VAL A 108 -14.43 -11.25 -27.37
C VAL A 108 -15.90 -10.81 -27.40
N ALA A 109 -16.42 -10.30 -26.29
CA ALA A 109 -17.74 -9.68 -26.17
C ALA A 109 -17.66 -8.13 -26.21
N GLY A 110 -16.48 -7.55 -26.43
CA GLY A 110 -16.30 -6.10 -26.50
C GLY A 110 -15.92 -5.44 -25.17
N GLY A 111 -15.72 -6.22 -24.11
CA GLY A 111 -15.29 -5.74 -22.80
C GLY A 111 -13.76 -5.78 -22.61
N GLY A 112 -13.34 -5.53 -21.38
CA GLY A 112 -11.94 -5.58 -20.95
C GLY A 112 -11.15 -4.29 -21.21
N SER A 113 -9.91 -4.24 -20.68
CA SER A 113 -9.02 -3.08 -20.78
C SER A 113 -8.17 -3.05 -22.06
N ASN A 114 -8.04 -4.18 -22.77
CA ASN A 114 -7.29 -4.25 -24.03
C ASN A 114 -8.19 -3.93 -25.24
N LEU A 115 -8.46 -2.64 -25.44
CA LEU A 115 -9.43 -2.14 -26.44
C LEU A 115 -9.12 -2.56 -27.87
N LEU A 116 -7.84 -2.59 -28.28
CA LEU A 116 -7.47 -2.98 -29.64
C LEU A 116 -7.73 -4.47 -29.89
N LEU A 117 -7.37 -5.32 -28.94
CA LEU A 117 -7.62 -6.76 -29.02
C LEU A 117 -9.12 -7.06 -28.99
N SER A 118 -9.86 -6.38 -28.11
CA SER A 118 -11.31 -6.47 -27.98
C SER A 118 -12.01 -6.08 -29.29
N ARG A 119 -11.66 -4.93 -29.89
CA ARG A 119 -12.19 -4.50 -31.20
C ARG A 119 -11.90 -5.48 -32.32
N ARG A 120 -10.66 -6.00 -32.40
CA ARG A 120 -10.29 -7.04 -33.39
C ARG A 120 -11.15 -8.29 -33.20
N ALA A 121 -11.37 -8.71 -31.97
CA ALA A 121 -12.20 -9.88 -31.68
C ALA A 121 -13.67 -9.68 -32.05
N CYS A 122 -14.27 -8.55 -31.66
CA CYS A 122 -15.63 -8.22 -32.04
C CYS A 122 -15.81 -8.25 -33.56
N ALA A 123 -14.94 -7.59 -34.32
CA ALA A 123 -15.05 -7.54 -35.78
C ALA A 123 -15.08 -8.93 -36.44
N VAL A 124 -14.29 -9.89 -35.94
CA VAL A 124 -14.24 -11.26 -36.48
C VAL A 124 -15.50 -12.05 -36.11
N PHE A 125 -16.02 -11.87 -34.89
CA PHE A 125 -17.27 -12.51 -34.46
C PHE A 125 -18.51 -11.89 -35.09
N ASP A 126 -18.52 -10.58 -35.31
CA ASP A 126 -19.63 -9.86 -35.96
C ASP A 126 -19.79 -10.29 -37.42
N ALA A 127 -18.69 -10.63 -38.11
CA ALA A 127 -18.73 -11.19 -39.45
C ALA A 127 -19.46 -12.55 -39.55
N LEU A 128 -19.67 -13.25 -38.43
CA LEU A 128 -20.42 -14.51 -38.38
C LEU A 128 -21.94 -14.30 -38.27
N GLN A 129 -22.39 -13.08 -37.90
CA GLN A 129 -23.80 -12.81 -37.68
C GLN A 129 -24.62 -13.07 -38.96
N GLY A 130 -25.73 -13.80 -38.82
CA GLY A 130 -26.59 -14.20 -39.93
C GLY A 130 -26.12 -15.41 -40.73
N LYS A 131 -24.89 -15.92 -40.50
CA LYS A 131 -24.37 -17.15 -41.14
C LYS A 131 -24.32 -18.34 -40.18
N ILE A 132 -23.72 -18.15 -39.00
CA ILE A 132 -23.56 -19.19 -37.98
C ILE A 132 -23.97 -18.61 -36.63
N GLU A 133 -24.86 -19.33 -35.92
CA GLU A 133 -25.27 -18.97 -34.56
C GLU A 133 -24.18 -19.42 -33.57
N VAL A 134 -23.45 -18.47 -32.98
CA VAL A 134 -22.36 -18.77 -32.04
C VAL A 134 -22.79 -18.48 -30.61
N SER A 135 -22.77 -19.51 -29.76
CA SER A 135 -22.95 -19.39 -28.31
C SER A 135 -21.64 -19.62 -27.59
N LYS A 136 -21.25 -18.72 -26.68
CA LYS A 136 -19.99 -18.79 -25.92
C LYS A 136 -20.29 -19.19 -24.47
N TRP A 137 -19.55 -20.17 -23.95
CA TRP A 137 -19.80 -20.74 -22.62
C TRP A 137 -18.53 -20.78 -21.80
N TRP A 138 -18.65 -20.37 -20.54
CA TRP A 138 -17.59 -20.55 -19.56
C TRP A 138 -17.65 -21.95 -18.94
N VAL A 139 -16.51 -22.64 -18.88
CA VAL A 139 -16.36 -23.97 -18.26
C VAL A 139 -15.32 -23.90 -17.13
N PRO A 140 -15.56 -24.44 -15.92
CA PRO A 140 -14.57 -24.39 -14.84
C PRO A 140 -13.34 -25.27 -15.14
N SER A 141 -12.15 -24.70 -15.05
CA SER A 141 -10.87 -25.37 -15.32
C SER A 141 -10.45 -26.39 -14.24
N HIS A 142 -9.64 -27.38 -14.64
CA HIS A 142 -8.88 -28.29 -13.76
C HIS A 142 -9.63 -28.89 -12.56
N GLY A 143 -10.87 -29.33 -12.75
CA GLY A 143 -11.66 -29.97 -11.68
C GLY A 143 -12.14 -29.01 -10.59
N LYS A 144 -12.04 -27.69 -10.81
CA LYS A 144 -12.62 -26.69 -9.90
C LYS A 144 -14.13 -26.95 -9.75
N PRO A 145 -14.65 -26.88 -8.51
CA PRO A 145 -16.07 -27.05 -8.27
C PRO A 145 -16.84 -25.96 -9.00
N ALA A 146 -17.93 -26.35 -9.66
CA ALA A 146 -18.85 -25.37 -10.24
C ALA A 146 -19.61 -24.68 -9.10
N GLY A 147 -19.62 -23.34 -9.10
CA GLY A 147 -20.46 -22.58 -8.17
C GLY A 147 -21.94 -22.80 -8.46
N SER A 148 -22.81 -22.52 -7.48
CA SER A 148 -24.27 -22.70 -7.60
C SER A 148 -24.93 -21.87 -8.71
N THR A 149 -24.24 -20.85 -9.21
CA THR A 149 -24.69 -19.95 -10.28
C THR A 149 -24.19 -20.34 -11.68
N TRP A 150 -23.37 -21.40 -11.80
CA TRP A 150 -22.84 -21.84 -13.07
C TRP A 150 -23.92 -22.47 -13.94
N ARG A 151 -24.00 -22.05 -15.21
CA ARG A 151 -24.89 -22.63 -16.22
C ARG A 151 -24.11 -23.60 -17.09
N CYS A 152 -24.41 -24.88 -16.93
CA CYS A 152 -23.81 -25.94 -17.73
C CYS A 152 -24.13 -25.75 -19.24
N PRO A 153 -23.14 -25.93 -20.14
CA PRO A 153 -23.39 -25.92 -21.58
C PRO A 153 -24.36 -27.02 -22.02
N PRO A 154 -25.02 -26.90 -23.19
CA PRO A 154 -26.01 -27.88 -23.66
C PRO A 154 -25.47 -29.30 -23.90
N CYS A 155 -24.16 -29.48 -24.08
CA CYS A 155 -23.54 -30.80 -24.17
C CYS A 155 -23.40 -31.54 -22.83
N GLY A 156 -23.76 -30.90 -21.71
CA GLY A 156 -23.62 -31.46 -20.37
C GLY A 156 -22.24 -31.25 -19.74
N GLU A 157 -22.18 -31.38 -18.42
CA GLU A 157 -20.99 -31.00 -17.63
C GLU A 157 -19.78 -31.86 -17.99
N MET A 158 -19.96 -33.19 -18.03
CA MET A 158 -18.87 -34.13 -18.31
C MET A 158 -18.23 -33.88 -19.68
N VAL A 159 -19.04 -33.73 -20.73
CA VAL A 159 -18.54 -33.50 -22.09
C VAL A 159 -17.84 -32.15 -22.18
N SER A 160 -18.45 -31.10 -21.62
CA SER A 160 -17.85 -29.76 -21.65
C SER A 160 -16.48 -29.71 -20.96
N ARG A 161 -16.34 -30.35 -19.79
CA ARG A 161 -15.06 -30.42 -19.06
C ARG A 161 -14.04 -31.30 -19.77
N ALA A 162 -14.46 -32.44 -20.33
CA ALA A 162 -13.55 -33.31 -21.07
C ALA A 162 -12.98 -32.61 -22.31
N LEU A 163 -13.82 -31.86 -23.03
CA LEU A 163 -13.41 -31.11 -24.21
C LEU A 163 -12.49 -29.93 -23.85
N ASN A 164 -12.80 -29.19 -22.78
CA ASN A 164 -11.91 -28.14 -22.27
C ASN A 164 -10.54 -28.70 -21.86
N ALA A 165 -10.52 -29.80 -21.11
CA ALA A 165 -9.27 -30.45 -20.72
C ALA A 165 -8.48 -30.99 -21.93
N HIS A 166 -9.15 -31.32 -23.04
CA HIS A 166 -8.46 -31.68 -24.28
C HIS A 166 -7.79 -30.47 -24.94
N ALA A 167 -8.46 -29.31 -24.97
CA ALA A 167 -7.89 -28.05 -25.44
C ALA A 167 -6.68 -27.60 -24.59
N ASP A 168 -6.78 -27.68 -23.26
CA ASP A 168 -5.68 -27.41 -22.31
C ASP A 168 -4.44 -28.25 -22.63
N ARG A 169 -4.62 -29.57 -22.77
CA ARG A 169 -3.52 -30.48 -23.10
C ARG A 169 -2.90 -30.17 -24.45
N ALA A 170 -3.71 -29.80 -25.45
CA ALA A 170 -3.22 -29.41 -26.77
C ALA A 170 -2.38 -28.11 -26.70
N ALA A 171 -2.89 -27.08 -26.03
CA ALA A 171 -2.21 -25.80 -25.84
C ALA A 171 -0.89 -25.97 -25.05
N ARG A 172 -0.96 -26.62 -23.88
CA ARG A 172 0.20 -26.87 -23.02
C ARG A 172 1.24 -27.77 -23.69
N GLY A 173 0.80 -28.80 -24.41
CA GLY A 173 1.68 -29.67 -25.18
C GLY A 173 2.42 -28.93 -26.29
N CYS A 174 1.73 -28.03 -27.00
CA CYS A 174 2.35 -27.16 -27.99
C CYS A 174 3.38 -26.21 -27.36
N ALA A 175 3.00 -25.46 -26.32
CA ALA A 175 3.89 -24.54 -25.61
C ALA A 175 5.13 -25.27 -25.07
N GLY A 176 4.95 -26.44 -24.46
CA GLY A 176 6.04 -27.27 -23.94
C GLY A 176 7.00 -27.77 -25.02
N ARG A 177 6.50 -28.22 -26.17
CA ARG A 177 7.34 -28.65 -27.30
C ARG A 177 8.16 -27.51 -27.88
N VAL A 178 7.57 -26.32 -28.02
CA VAL A 178 8.26 -25.14 -28.56
C VAL A 178 9.24 -24.54 -27.54
N SER A 179 8.91 -24.62 -26.26
CA SER A 179 9.81 -24.19 -25.18
C SER A 179 11.04 -25.10 -25.05
N ALA A 180 10.87 -26.42 -25.16
CA ALA A 180 11.91 -27.39 -24.87
C ALA A 180 13.22 -27.12 -25.64
N GLY A 181 14.31 -26.86 -24.91
CA GLY A 181 15.63 -26.58 -25.48
C GLY A 181 15.84 -25.17 -26.03
N SER A 182 14.81 -24.32 -26.01
CA SER A 182 14.87 -22.94 -26.51
C SER A 182 15.64 -22.00 -25.57
N ASP A 183 16.09 -20.86 -26.10
CA ASP A 183 16.63 -19.76 -25.29
C ASP A 183 15.63 -19.22 -24.28
N ARG A 184 14.34 -19.26 -24.59
CA ARG A 184 13.26 -18.83 -23.67
C ARG A 184 13.21 -19.71 -22.43
N GLN A 185 13.34 -21.03 -22.60
CA GLN A 185 13.46 -21.95 -21.47
C GLN A 185 14.69 -21.65 -20.61
N ARG A 186 15.85 -21.39 -21.23
CA ARG A 186 17.07 -21.01 -20.50
C ARG A 186 16.87 -19.73 -19.70
N CYS A 187 16.26 -18.70 -20.32
CA CYS A 187 15.98 -17.43 -19.68
C CYS A 187 14.99 -17.57 -18.51
N ALA A 188 13.90 -18.32 -18.69
CA ALA A 188 12.90 -18.57 -17.65
C ALA A 188 13.54 -19.23 -16.42
N ARG A 189 14.36 -20.27 -16.61
CA ARG A 189 15.10 -20.92 -15.53
C ARG A 189 16.09 -19.99 -14.84
N ALA A 190 16.80 -19.14 -15.59
CA ALA A 190 17.70 -18.16 -15.01
C ALA A 190 16.95 -17.14 -14.13
N ARG A 191 15.75 -16.71 -14.53
CA ARG A 191 14.88 -15.83 -13.73
C ARG A 191 14.43 -16.51 -12.44
N GLU A 192 14.02 -17.78 -12.50
CA GLU A 192 13.66 -18.55 -11.29
C GLU A 192 14.83 -18.68 -10.32
N VAL A 193 16.04 -18.95 -10.82
CA VAL A 193 17.26 -19.01 -10.01
C VAL A 193 17.56 -17.65 -9.38
N ALA A 194 17.48 -16.56 -10.14
CA ALA A 194 17.69 -15.21 -9.64
C ALA A 194 16.69 -14.84 -8.53
N PHE A 195 15.41 -15.15 -8.73
CA PHE A 195 14.37 -14.96 -7.72
C PHE A 195 14.63 -15.78 -6.46
N GLY A 196 15.08 -17.03 -6.61
CA GLY A 196 15.49 -17.87 -5.48
C GLY A 196 16.66 -17.26 -4.69
N TRP A 197 17.66 -16.72 -5.40
CA TRP A 197 18.78 -16.04 -4.77
C TRP A 197 18.35 -14.76 -4.04
N GLU A 198 17.50 -13.94 -4.65
CA GLU A 198 16.95 -12.71 -4.03
C GLU A 198 16.17 -13.03 -2.74
N LYS A 199 15.34 -14.08 -2.77
CA LYS A 199 14.61 -14.55 -1.59
C LYS A 199 15.57 -14.96 -0.46
N GLN A 200 16.65 -15.67 -0.78
CA GLN A 200 17.66 -16.08 0.20
C GLN A 200 18.43 -14.88 0.77
N ALA A 201 18.85 -13.94 -0.08
CA ALA A 201 19.52 -12.71 0.34
C ALA A 201 18.64 -11.89 1.29
N HIS A 202 17.34 -11.76 0.97
CA HIS A 202 16.38 -11.08 1.84
C HIS A 202 16.17 -11.79 3.19
N GLN A 203 16.16 -13.12 3.22
CA GLN A 203 16.08 -13.87 4.48
C GLN A 203 17.32 -13.66 5.35
N ALA A 204 18.52 -13.68 4.73
CA ALA A 204 19.77 -13.41 5.43
C ALA A 204 19.80 -11.99 6.04
N PHE A 205 19.36 -10.99 5.27
CA PHE A 205 19.26 -9.61 5.76
C PHE A 205 18.27 -9.46 6.93
N ARG A 206 17.11 -10.15 6.87
CA ARG A 206 16.15 -10.18 8.00
C ARG A 206 16.75 -10.80 9.26
N LEU A 207 17.53 -11.87 9.12
CA LEU A 207 18.21 -12.51 10.24
C LEU A 207 19.27 -11.59 10.85
N GLU A 208 20.01 -10.84 10.04
CA GLU A 208 20.98 -9.87 10.52
C GLU A 208 20.31 -8.69 11.23
N LEU A 209 19.23 -8.14 10.67
CA LEU A 209 18.41 -7.13 11.34
C LEU A 209 17.87 -7.65 12.68
N LYS A 210 17.33 -8.88 12.70
CA LYS A 210 16.83 -9.50 13.93
C LYS A 210 17.92 -9.61 14.99
N LYS A 211 19.14 -10.02 14.61
CA LYS A 211 20.30 -10.08 15.52
C LYS A 211 20.73 -8.70 16.02
N LYS A 212 20.77 -7.68 15.16
CA LYS A 212 21.04 -6.28 15.57
C LYS A 212 20.01 -5.79 16.57
N TYR A 213 18.72 -6.11 16.35
CA TYR A 213 17.63 -5.73 17.25
C TYR A 213 17.53 -6.58 18.53
N GLU A 214 18.04 -7.81 18.55
CA GLU A 214 18.16 -8.63 19.76
C GLU A 214 19.25 -8.10 20.72
N HIS A 215 20.26 -7.39 20.19
CA HIS A 215 21.30 -6.74 20.99
C HIS A 215 20.83 -5.44 21.65
N ASP A 216 19.87 -4.74 21.04
CA ASP A 216 19.16 -3.61 21.65
C ASP A 216 17.97 -4.12 22.48
N HIS A 217 18.24 -4.60 23.70
CA HIS A 217 17.24 -5.17 24.62
C HIS A 217 15.98 -4.29 24.85
N GLU A 218 16.07 -2.99 24.60
CA GLU A 218 14.95 -2.05 24.70
C GLU A 218 14.08 -1.98 23.43
N ILE A 219 14.62 -2.27 22.25
CA ILE A 219 13.87 -2.34 20.97
C ILE A 219 12.94 -3.56 20.97
N ALA A 220 13.41 -4.69 21.51
CA ALA A 220 12.56 -5.86 21.78
C ALA A 220 11.46 -5.54 22.81
N ALA A 221 11.77 -4.71 23.82
CA ALA A 221 10.80 -4.28 24.83
C ALA A 221 9.76 -3.26 24.28
N LEU A 222 10.16 -2.40 23.32
CA LEU A 222 9.27 -1.48 22.60
C LEU A 222 8.35 -2.22 21.62
N LYS A 223 8.85 -3.25 20.92
CA LYS A 223 8.03 -4.15 20.08
C LYS A 223 6.91 -4.83 20.88
N ASN A 224 7.20 -5.23 22.11
CA ASN A 224 6.24 -5.88 23.00
C ASN A 224 5.30 -4.89 23.73
N ALA A 225 5.57 -3.58 23.66
CA ALA A 225 4.78 -2.51 24.28
C ALA A 225 3.93 -1.71 23.28
N LEU A 226 4.03 -1.99 21.98
CA LEU A 226 3.10 -1.46 20.98
C LEU A 226 1.67 -1.82 21.38
N PRO A 227 0.69 -0.88 21.29
CA PRO A 227 -0.67 -1.14 21.71
C PRO A 227 -1.23 -2.36 20.98
N GLY A 228 -1.35 -3.45 21.75
CA GLY A 228 -2.28 -4.51 21.44
C GLY A 228 -3.68 -3.94 21.67
N GLU A 229 -4.28 -3.31 20.65
CA GLU A 229 -5.73 -3.27 20.63
C GLU A 229 -6.19 -4.73 20.67
N GLY A 230 -6.64 -5.14 21.85
CA GLY A 230 -7.28 -6.42 22.07
C GLY A 230 -8.56 -6.43 21.26
N ASP A 231 -8.52 -7.03 20.09
CA ASP A 231 -9.70 -7.67 19.53
C ASP A 231 -10.08 -8.80 20.49
N PRO A 232 -11.25 -8.75 21.15
CA PRO A 232 -11.71 -9.84 22.02
C PRO A 232 -11.86 -11.16 21.25
N ASN A 233 -11.83 -11.13 19.91
CA ASN A 233 -11.95 -12.30 19.04
C ASN A 233 -10.62 -12.74 18.40
N ALA A 234 -9.51 -12.04 18.61
CA ALA A 234 -8.20 -12.51 18.18
C ALA A 234 -7.61 -13.43 19.26
N ALA A 235 -8.00 -14.70 19.22
CA ALA A 235 -7.41 -15.73 20.05
C ALA A 235 -5.89 -15.80 19.82
N GLY A 236 -5.09 -15.42 20.82
CA GLY A 236 -3.67 -15.79 20.89
C GLY A 236 -2.64 -14.72 21.24
N VAL A 237 -3.02 -13.50 21.63
CA VAL A 237 -2.02 -12.51 22.13
C VAL A 237 -1.90 -12.65 23.65
N ALA A 238 -0.71 -13.01 24.12
CA ALA A 238 -0.42 -13.11 25.55
C ALA A 238 -0.72 -11.77 26.26
N GLN A 239 -1.52 -11.83 27.33
CA GLN A 239 -1.74 -10.68 28.22
C GLN A 239 -0.39 -10.16 28.71
N SER A 240 -0.03 -8.93 28.34
CA SER A 240 1.09 -8.25 28.97
C SER A 240 0.73 -7.96 30.42
N ASN A 241 1.54 -8.43 31.37
CA ASN A 241 1.40 -8.17 32.82
C ASN A 241 1.66 -6.69 33.21
N ASP A 242 1.61 -5.75 32.26
CA ASP A 242 1.93 -4.34 32.49
C ASP A 242 0.66 -3.59 32.94
N LYS A 243 0.58 -3.26 34.24
CA LYS A 243 -0.59 -2.63 34.88
C LYS A 243 -0.95 -1.23 34.35
N MET A 244 -0.05 -0.59 33.59
CA MET A 244 -0.32 0.72 32.97
C MET A 244 -1.00 0.60 31.60
N LEU A 245 -0.88 -0.56 30.93
CA LEU A 245 -1.54 -0.86 29.65
C LEU A 245 -2.87 -1.61 29.84
N SER A 246 -3.18 -2.00 31.08
CA SER A 246 -4.47 -2.60 31.41
C SER A 246 -5.54 -1.51 31.48
N VAL A 247 -6.48 -1.56 30.55
CA VAL A 247 -7.70 -0.75 30.58
C VAL A 247 -8.49 -1.10 31.83
N GLN A 248 -8.47 -0.23 32.86
CA GLN A 248 -9.19 -0.48 34.11
C GLN A 248 -10.60 0.12 34.04
N LYS A 249 -11.59 -0.77 34.02
CA LYS A 249 -13.01 -0.44 33.92
C LYS A 249 -13.73 -0.80 35.21
N ASN A 250 -14.74 -0.02 35.58
CA ASN A 250 -15.75 -0.50 36.54
C ASN A 250 -16.78 -1.41 35.87
N ASP A 251 -17.69 -1.97 36.67
CA ASP A 251 -18.76 -2.87 36.22
C ASP A 251 -19.74 -2.22 35.22
N GLU A 252 -19.75 -0.88 35.12
CA GLU A 252 -20.56 -0.10 34.16
C GLU A 252 -19.80 0.24 32.87
N ASN A 253 -18.64 -0.39 32.62
CA ASN A 253 -17.78 -0.08 31.48
C ASN A 253 -17.35 1.40 31.47
N ARG A 254 -17.05 1.98 32.65
CA ARG A 254 -16.51 3.33 32.81
C ARG A 254 -15.04 3.31 33.25
N SER A 255 -14.27 4.32 32.85
CA SER A 255 -12.88 4.52 33.28
C SER A 255 -12.82 4.71 34.79
N LEU A 256 -11.99 3.95 35.49
CA LEU A 256 -11.75 4.14 36.93
C LEU A 256 -11.05 5.47 37.24
N LYS A 257 -10.39 6.10 36.25
CA LYS A 257 -9.67 7.37 36.40
C LYS A 257 -10.61 8.58 36.25
N THR A 258 -11.55 8.53 35.30
CA THR A 258 -12.41 9.68 34.93
C THR A 258 -13.90 9.47 35.22
N ASN A 259 -14.32 8.25 35.59
CA ASN A 259 -15.70 7.83 35.84
C ASN A 259 -16.67 8.01 34.64
N ARG A 260 -16.13 8.11 33.42
CA ARG A 260 -16.89 8.27 32.16
C ARG A 260 -17.01 6.96 31.40
N LEU A 261 -18.09 6.80 30.64
CA LEU A 261 -18.43 5.57 29.92
C LEU A 261 -17.46 5.36 28.74
N PHE A 262 -16.95 4.14 28.56
CA PHE A 262 -16.15 3.77 27.40
C PHE A 262 -17.00 3.81 26.13
N PRO A 263 -16.56 4.49 25.06
CA PRO A 263 -17.26 4.47 23.79
C PRO A 263 -17.23 3.05 23.19
N THR A 264 -18.38 2.61 22.70
CA THR A 264 -18.47 1.40 21.88
C THR A 264 -18.16 1.78 20.44
N PRO A 265 -17.12 1.22 19.79
CA PRO A 265 -16.81 1.54 18.40
C PRO A 265 -18.03 1.27 17.51
N ASN A 266 -18.47 2.28 16.74
CA ASN A 266 -19.58 2.15 15.80
C ASN A 266 -19.10 1.43 14.52
N LYS A 267 -18.66 0.17 14.67
CA LYS A 267 -18.21 -0.65 13.55
C LYS A 267 -19.42 -1.07 12.74
N PRO A 268 -19.43 -0.86 11.40
CA PRO A 268 -20.49 -1.38 10.57
C PRO A 268 -20.53 -2.91 10.68
N ASP A 269 -21.71 -3.47 10.96
CA ASP A 269 -21.95 -4.92 10.97
C ASP A 269 -23.08 -5.25 9.99
N PRO A 270 -22.81 -6.00 8.89
CA PRO A 270 -21.51 -6.58 8.52
C PRO A 270 -20.51 -5.54 8.00
N MET A 271 -19.23 -5.75 8.30
CA MET A 271 -18.13 -4.88 7.84
C MET A 271 -18.03 -4.91 6.30
N PRO A 272 -18.20 -3.77 5.60
CA PRO A 272 -18.02 -3.70 4.16
C PRO A 272 -16.58 -4.02 3.77
N GLN A 273 -16.37 -4.88 2.76
CA GLN A 273 -15.03 -5.29 2.31
C GLN A 273 -14.14 -4.09 1.91
N ASN A 274 -14.74 -3.03 1.38
CA ASN A 274 -14.04 -1.80 1.00
C ASN A 274 -13.65 -0.92 2.20
N LEU A 275 -14.19 -1.16 3.40
CA LEU A 275 -13.82 -0.45 4.63
C LEU A 275 -12.96 -1.30 5.56
N ALA A 276 -12.88 -2.61 5.31
CA ALA A 276 -12.10 -3.54 6.12
C ALA A 276 -10.62 -3.12 6.27
N PHE A 277 -10.03 -2.47 5.25
CA PHE A 277 -8.64 -2.00 5.32
C PHE A 277 -8.42 -0.91 6.39
N LEU A 278 -9.43 -0.06 6.68
CA LEU A 278 -9.35 0.98 7.71
C LEU A 278 -9.25 0.39 9.13
N PHE A 279 -9.71 -0.84 9.31
CA PHE A 279 -9.74 -1.55 10.59
C PHE A 279 -8.75 -2.73 10.63
N THR A 280 -7.95 -2.93 9.57
CA THR A 280 -6.99 -4.04 9.50
C THR A 280 -5.68 -3.64 10.15
N LYS A 281 -5.31 -4.32 11.25
CA LYS A 281 -4.04 -4.10 11.93
C LYS A 281 -2.85 -4.47 11.03
N ILE A 282 -2.05 -3.48 10.64
CA ILE A 282 -0.78 -3.72 9.96
C ILE A 282 0.28 -4.09 11.01
N THR A 283 0.37 -5.37 11.40
CA THR A 283 1.52 -5.82 12.19
C THR A 283 2.75 -5.96 11.28
N PRO A 284 3.98 -5.96 11.85
CA PRO A 284 5.20 -6.26 11.10
C PRO A 284 5.12 -7.58 10.30
N ASP A 285 4.29 -8.52 10.79
CA ASP A 285 4.05 -9.81 10.16
C ASP A 285 2.80 -9.80 9.24
N THR A 286 1.79 -8.96 9.51
CA THR A 286 0.59 -8.81 8.64
C THR A 286 0.90 -8.09 7.33
N GLY A 287 1.93 -7.23 7.31
CA GLY A 287 2.42 -6.61 6.08
C GLY A 287 2.83 -7.64 5.02
N ALA A 288 3.26 -8.83 5.44
CA ALA A 288 3.59 -9.93 4.53
C ALA A 288 2.36 -10.74 4.08
N ALA A 289 1.25 -10.71 4.83
CA ALA A 289 0.04 -11.47 4.53
C ALA A 289 -0.96 -10.72 3.63
N LEU A 290 -0.90 -9.38 3.61
CA LEU A 290 -1.75 -8.57 2.72
C LEU A 290 -1.26 -8.57 1.26
N ASP A 291 0.04 -8.70 1.03
CA ASP A 291 0.65 -8.80 -0.31
C ASP A 291 0.12 -10.02 -1.09
N ASP A 292 -0.22 -11.11 -0.40
CA ASP A 292 -0.66 -12.36 -1.03
C ASP A 292 -2.13 -12.33 -1.49
N LYS A 293 -2.97 -11.42 -0.95
CA LYS A 293 -4.42 -11.40 -1.21
C LYS A 293 -4.89 -10.37 -2.23
N LEU A 294 -4.11 -9.32 -2.50
CA LEU A 294 -4.55 -8.20 -3.35
C LEU A 294 -3.84 -8.12 -4.71
N GLY A 295 -2.91 -9.03 -5.03
CA GLY A 295 -2.32 -9.15 -6.37
C GLY A 295 -1.55 -7.92 -6.86
N PHE A 296 -1.29 -6.95 -5.98
CA PHE A 296 -0.37 -5.86 -6.21
C PHE A 296 1.02 -6.38 -5.90
N VAL A 297 1.94 -6.29 -6.85
CA VAL A 297 3.38 -6.44 -6.60
C VAL A 297 3.89 -5.04 -6.25
N PRO A 298 4.24 -4.70 -5.00
CA PRO A 298 4.99 -3.51 -4.74
C PRO A 298 6.48 -3.86 -4.73
N ILE A 299 7.22 -3.14 -5.56
CA ILE A 299 8.66 -2.96 -5.39
C ILE A 299 8.85 -2.27 -4.01
N GLY A 300 9.17 -3.05 -2.97
CA GLY A 300 9.47 -2.58 -1.61
C GLY A 300 8.42 -2.93 -0.54
N ARG A 301 8.87 -3.44 0.62
CA ARG A 301 8.01 -3.86 1.75
C ARG A 301 7.33 -2.68 2.48
N PRO A 302 6.20 -2.89 3.18
CA PRO A 302 5.42 -1.82 3.84
C PRO A 302 6.19 -0.95 4.86
N MET A 303 7.26 -1.47 5.48
CA MET A 303 8.10 -0.71 6.41
C MET A 303 9.13 0.17 5.68
N GLU A 304 9.79 -0.38 4.66
CA GLU A 304 10.77 0.33 3.83
C GLU A 304 10.09 1.45 3.03
N VAL A 305 8.88 1.19 2.51
CA VAL A 305 8.08 2.18 1.78
C VAL A 305 7.72 3.38 2.66
N ARG A 306 7.29 3.16 3.91
CA ARG A 306 6.87 4.26 4.80
C ARG A 306 8.01 5.19 5.19
N TRP A 307 9.18 4.64 5.55
CA TRP A 307 10.37 5.46 5.81
C TRP A 307 10.90 6.15 4.55
N ASN A 308 10.80 5.51 3.38
CA ASN A 308 11.18 6.15 2.11
C ASN A 308 10.24 7.33 1.78
N VAL A 309 8.95 7.21 2.07
CA VAL A 309 7.98 8.31 1.90
C VAL A 309 8.29 9.46 2.86
N LEU A 310 8.53 9.18 4.15
CA LEU A 310 8.93 10.22 5.13
C LEU A 310 10.23 10.91 4.69
N THR A 311 11.20 10.13 4.20
CA THR A 311 12.46 10.63 3.64
C THR A 311 12.22 11.52 2.42
N ALA A 312 11.35 11.11 1.51
CA ALA A 312 11.01 11.88 0.31
C ALA A 312 10.30 13.20 0.67
N ILE A 313 9.41 13.20 1.67
CA ILE A 313 8.76 14.41 2.20
C ILE A 313 9.81 15.37 2.76
N PHE A 314 10.73 14.88 3.59
CA PHE A 314 11.80 15.72 4.13
C PHE A 314 12.64 16.37 3.03
N PHE A 315 13.13 15.58 2.07
CA PHE A 315 13.91 16.15 0.95
C PHE A 315 13.09 17.11 0.10
N THR A 316 11.79 16.87 -0.07
CA THR A 316 10.88 17.81 -0.73
C THR A 316 10.82 19.13 0.02
N GLN A 317 10.64 19.12 1.35
CA GLN A 317 10.65 20.33 2.17
C GLN A 317 11.98 21.10 2.04
N VAL A 318 13.12 20.40 2.09
CA VAL A 318 14.44 21.01 1.89
C VAL A 318 14.54 21.67 0.50
N LEU A 319 14.14 20.97 -0.56
CA LEU A 319 14.14 21.50 -1.93
C LEU A 319 13.22 22.70 -2.08
N MET A 320 12.07 22.72 -1.40
CA MET A 320 11.15 23.86 -1.42
C MET A 320 11.77 25.10 -0.76
N VAL A 321 12.49 24.95 0.36
CA VAL A 321 13.20 26.07 0.99
C VAL A 321 14.30 26.62 0.08
N ILE A 322 15.09 25.75 -0.54
CA ILE A 322 16.12 26.16 -1.50
C ILE A 322 15.49 26.84 -2.71
N GLY A 323 14.41 26.27 -3.26
CA GLY A 323 13.65 26.84 -4.38
C GLY A 323 13.06 28.20 -4.05
N TYR A 324 12.58 28.40 -2.83
CA TYR A 324 12.08 29.69 -2.36
C TYR A 324 13.20 30.75 -2.28
N CYS A 325 14.37 30.38 -1.77
CA CYS A 325 15.55 31.26 -1.80
C CYS A 325 15.92 31.66 -3.23
N ALA A 326 15.98 30.69 -4.15
CA ALA A 326 16.25 30.95 -5.56
C ALA A 326 15.19 31.85 -6.21
N ALA A 327 13.90 31.63 -5.90
CA ALA A 327 12.81 32.45 -6.42
C ALA A 327 12.91 33.91 -5.95
N LEU A 328 13.27 34.15 -4.68
CA LEU A 328 13.48 35.49 -4.16
C LEU A 328 14.73 36.17 -4.76
N ALA A 329 15.78 35.41 -5.05
CA ALA A 329 16.98 35.93 -5.71
C ALA A 329 16.71 36.33 -7.16
N CYS A 330 15.92 35.53 -7.89
CA CYS A 330 15.60 35.78 -9.30
C CYS A 330 14.49 36.81 -9.51
N PHE A 331 13.53 36.89 -8.57
CA PHE A 331 12.34 37.74 -8.69
C PHE A 331 12.11 38.60 -7.44
N PRO A 332 13.05 39.49 -7.09
CA PRO A 332 12.99 40.28 -5.86
C PRO A 332 11.74 41.18 -5.78
N ASP A 333 11.29 41.72 -6.92
CA ASP A 333 10.10 42.58 -6.99
C ASP A 333 8.78 41.83 -6.76
N TYR A 334 8.79 40.50 -6.90
CA TYR A 334 7.62 39.62 -6.74
C TYR A 334 7.65 38.85 -5.42
N TRP A 335 8.26 39.44 -4.38
CA TRP A 335 8.42 38.82 -3.06
C TRP A 335 7.14 38.13 -2.57
N TRP A 336 5.99 38.83 -2.58
CA TRP A 336 4.72 38.30 -2.09
C TRP A 336 4.27 37.06 -2.86
N THR A 337 4.42 37.07 -4.19
CA THR A 337 4.08 35.94 -5.05
C THR A 337 4.98 34.75 -4.76
N CYS A 338 6.29 34.96 -4.69
CA CYS A 338 7.26 33.92 -4.35
C CYS A 338 6.95 33.31 -2.97
N THR A 339 6.63 34.14 -1.98
CA THR A 339 6.33 33.71 -0.62
C THR A 339 5.03 32.92 -0.53
N LEU A 340 3.96 33.33 -1.21
CA LEU A 340 2.69 32.59 -1.20
C LEU A 340 2.77 31.27 -1.98
N CYS A 341 3.46 31.27 -3.12
CA CYS A 341 3.69 30.06 -3.93
C CYS A 341 4.60 29.05 -3.22
N PHE A 342 5.48 29.49 -2.32
CA PHE A 342 6.23 28.62 -1.42
C PHE A 342 5.37 28.20 -0.21
N GLY A 343 4.80 29.17 0.48
CA GLY A 343 4.24 29.02 1.82
C GLY A 343 3.04 28.08 1.87
N LEU A 344 2.07 28.24 0.96
CA LEU A 344 0.87 27.40 0.95
C LEU A 344 1.19 25.92 0.65
N PRO A 345 1.96 25.58 -0.40
CA PRO A 345 2.39 24.20 -0.61
C PRO A 345 3.28 23.68 0.53
N PHE A 346 4.16 24.50 1.10
CA PHE A 346 5.04 24.07 2.19
C PHE A 346 4.26 23.68 3.44
N SER A 347 3.27 24.50 3.82
CA SER A 347 2.34 24.18 4.92
C SER A 347 1.58 22.88 4.65
N TYR A 348 1.13 22.64 3.41
CA TYR A 348 0.45 21.39 3.06
C TYR A 348 1.39 20.17 3.18
N ILE A 349 2.63 20.27 2.71
CA ILE A 349 3.61 19.18 2.86
C ILE A 349 3.97 18.95 4.33
N ALA A 350 4.03 20.00 5.15
CA ALA A 350 4.19 19.85 6.60
C ALA A 350 3.02 19.09 7.25
N ILE A 351 1.79 19.27 6.76
CA ILE A 351 0.64 18.44 7.19
C ILE A 351 0.87 16.98 6.83
N GLN A 352 1.26 16.69 5.58
CA GLN A 352 1.54 15.32 5.14
C GLN A 352 2.70 14.68 5.92
N ASN A 353 3.69 15.48 6.31
CA ASN A 353 4.81 15.02 7.15
C ASN A 353 4.28 14.38 8.45
N ILE A 354 3.40 15.08 9.19
CA ILE A 354 2.83 14.55 10.43
C ILE A 354 2.00 13.28 10.22
N TYR A 355 1.15 13.22 9.19
CA TYR A 355 0.36 12.02 8.91
C TYR A 355 1.24 10.80 8.63
N ILE A 356 2.28 10.97 7.81
CA ILE A 356 3.21 9.88 7.50
C ILE A 356 4.07 9.53 8.71
N ASP A 357 4.54 10.52 9.48
CA ASP A 357 5.33 10.30 10.70
C ASP A 357 4.51 9.48 11.71
N HIS A 358 3.24 9.83 11.93
CA HIS A 358 2.29 9.06 12.75
C HIS A 358 2.11 7.60 12.24
N ASP A 359 1.93 7.41 10.93
CA ASP A 359 1.79 6.07 10.34
C ASP A 359 3.08 5.22 10.42
N VAL A 360 4.23 5.89 10.33
CA VAL A 360 5.55 5.28 10.56
C VAL A 360 5.65 4.82 12.00
N MET A 361 5.23 5.63 12.98
CA MET A 361 5.25 5.22 14.40
C MET A 361 4.41 3.98 14.68
N HIS A 362 3.23 3.86 14.05
CA HIS A 362 2.33 2.73 14.25
C HIS A 362 2.75 1.43 13.54
N GLY A 363 3.17 1.51 12.27
CA GLY A 363 3.41 0.31 11.48
C GLY A 363 4.83 0.13 10.95
N ALA A 364 5.73 1.07 11.24
CA ALA A 364 7.14 1.01 10.86
C ALA A 364 8.03 1.71 11.91
N THR A 365 7.81 1.51 13.22
CA THR A 365 8.43 2.28 14.31
C THR A 365 9.97 2.33 14.29
N PHE A 366 10.61 1.40 13.57
CA PHE A 366 12.07 1.32 13.49
C PHE A 366 12.56 1.76 12.12
N PRO A 367 13.44 2.78 12.04
CA PRO A 367 14.01 3.22 10.78
C PRO A 367 14.91 2.18 10.15
N VAL A 368 14.95 2.18 8.83
CA VAL A 368 15.84 1.33 8.03
C VAL A 368 17.28 1.80 8.20
N TYR A 369 17.48 3.11 8.26
CA TYR A 369 18.78 3.74 8.45
C TYR A 369 18.80 4.61 9.69
N GLU A 370 19.88 4.56 10.47
CA GLU A 370 20.00 5.25 11.75
C GLU A 370 19.75 6.76 11.66
N TRP A 371 20.15 7.41 10.56
CA TRP A 371 19.96 8.85 10.38
C TRP A 371 18.49 9.26 10.17
N GLN A 372 17.62 8.34 9.74
CA GLN A 372 16.21 8.66 9.50
C GLN A 372 15.47 9.03 10.80
N ARG A 373 15.98 8.62 11.96
CA ARG A 373 15.45 9.04 13.27
C ARG A 373 15.51 10.55 13.51
N PHE A 374 16.30 11.28 12.74
CA PHE A 374 16.40 12.74 12.83
C PHE A 374 15.37 13.47 11.96
N LEU A 375 14.58 12.72 11.16
CA LEU A 375 13.57 13.28 10.27
C LEU A 375 12.22 13.54 10.96
N THR A 376 12.19 13.43 12.29
CA THR A 376 11.01 13.73 13.10
C THR A 376 10.76 15.22 13.08
N HIS A 377 9.83 15.62 12.20
CA HIS A 377 9.31 16.99 12.07
C HIS A 377 10.40 18.09 12.20
N PRO A 378 11.51 18.03 11.44
CA PRO A 378 12.70 18.85 11.67
C PRO A 378 12.49 20.34 11.34
N PHE A 379 11.41 20.66 10.62
CA PHE A 379 10.96 22.03 10.35
C PHE A 379 9.83 22.49 11.27
N ALA A 380 9.34 21.66 12.20
CA ALA A 380 8.24 22.04 13.08
C ALA A 380 8.63 23.15 14.06
N ASP A 381 9.88 23.19 14.51
CA ASP A 381 10.40 24.28 15.34
C ASP A 381 11.93 24.28 15.38
N PHE A 382 12.54 25.26 16.04
CA PHE A 382 13.99 25.36 16.23
C PHE A 382 14.57 24.29 17.17
N PHE A 383 13.69 23.64 17.92
CA PHE A 383 14.01 22.66 18.94
C PHE A 383 12.81 21.69 19.07
N SER A 384 13.07 20.37 19.06
CA SER A 384 11.99 19.35 19.03
C SER A 384 12.39 18.02 19.69
N LEU A 385 11.42 17.10 19.78
CA LEU A 385 11.62 15.79 20.40
C LEU A 385 12.41 14.82 19.50
N PRO A 386 13.41 14.09 20.06
CA PRO A 386 14.03 12.97 19.37
C PRO A 386 13.04 11.81 19.12
N TRP A 387 13.25 11.02 18.06
CA TRP A 387 12.39 9.89 17.69
C TRP A 387 12.05 8.95 18.84
N GLU A 388 13.03 8.53 19.64
CA GLU A 388 12.76 7.58 20.72
C GLU A 388 11.89 8.20 21.83
N GLU A 389 12.01 9.50 22.08
CA GLU A 389 11.14 10.21 23.03
C GLU A 389 9.76 10.46 22.42
N PHE A 390 9.67 10.72 21.12
CA PHE A 390 8.40 10.87 20.41
C PHE A 390 7.60 9.56 20.36
N VAL A 391 8.26 8.41 20.15
CA VAL A 391 7.62 7.09 20.24
C VAL A 391 7.13 6.80 21.65
N LEU A 392 7.90 7.18 22.69
CA LEU A 392 7.48 7.01 24.08
C LEU A 392 6.28 7.89 24.44
N GLU A 393 6.30 9.15 24.00
CA GLU A 393 5.19 10.09 24.16
C GLU A 393 3.93 9.54 23.48
N HIS A 394 4.03 9.10 22.23
CA HIS A 394 2.90 8.54 21.49
C HIS A 394 2.35 7.27 22.11
N ASN A 395 3.21 6.36 22.60
CA ASN A 395 2.75 5.17 23.31
C ASN A 395 2.03 5.53 24.62
N ARG A 396 2.50 6.54 25.34
CA ARG A 396 1.82 7.08 26.52
C ARG A 396 0.48 7.71 26.14
N HIS A 397 0.43 8.46 25.04
CA HIS A 397 -0.80 9.00 24.46
C HIS A 397 -1.82 7.88 24.18
N HIS A 398 -1.43 6.79 23.50
CA HIS A 398 -2.27 5.61 23.22
C HIS A 398 -2.80 4.92 24.48
N ALA A 399 -2.01 4.88 25.56
CA ALA A 399 -2.46 4.35 26.83
C ALA A 399 -3.56 5.22 27.49
N SER A 400 -3.59 6.53 27.20
CA SER A 400 -4.64 7.47 27.62
C SER A 400 -5.76 7.68 26.59
N THR A 401 -5.65 7.13 25.37
CA THR A 401 -6.55 7.43 24.23
C THR A 401 -8.01 7.07 24.46
N VAL A 402 -8.31 6.22 25.42
CA VAL A 402 -9.69 5.97 25.86
C VAL A 402 -10.35 7.24 26.41
N ASP A 403 -9.64 8.02 27.22
CA ASP A 403 -10.15 9.27 27.78
C ASP A 403 -10.13 10.39 26.71
N LEU A 404 -9.15 10.36 25.78
CA LEU A 404 -8.95 11.36 24.72
C LEU A 404 -9.94 11.24 23.53
N LEU A 405 -10.40 10.03 23.18
CA LEU A 405 -11.42 9.78 22.14
C LEU A 405 -12.80 10.34 22.49
N ILE A 406 -13.07 10.62 23.76
CA ILE A 406 -14.31 11.28 24.21
C ILE A 406 -14.21 12.81 24.05
N GLN A 407 -13.00 13.36 23.87
CA GLN A 407 -12.72 14.79 24.03
C GLN A 407 -12.03 15.48 22.84
N GLY A 408 -11.47 14.73 21.88
CA GLY A 408 -10.90 15.31 20.65
C GLY A 408 -9.59 16.08 20.87
N GLU A 409 -8.70 15.60 21.75
CA GLU A 409 -7.41 16.25 22.01
C GLU A 409 -6.26 15.22 21.83
N PHE A 410 -5.15 15.58 21.18
CA PHE A 410 -3.94 14.75 20.98
C PHE A 410 -2.73 15.48 21.55
N GLY A 411 -1.65 14.74 21.86
CA GLY A 411 -0.46 15.19 22.57
C GLY A 411 -0.50 14.77 24.03
N TRP A 412 0.67 14.72 24.69
CA TRP A 412 0.79 14.61 26.13
C TRP A 412 -0.32 15.38 26.81
N ASP A 413 -0.94 14.72 27.76
CA ASP A 413 -2.11 15.17 28.45
C ASP A 413 -2.12 16.69 28.76
N PRO A 414 -2.77 17.53 27.92
CA PRO A 414 -2.97 18.93 28.23
C PRO A 414 -4.03 19.08 29.33
N GLU A 415 -4.51 17.97 29.94
CA GLU A 415 -5.46 17.94 31.06
C GLU A 415 -4.95 18.69 32.30
N GLU A 416 -3.72 19.19 32.35
CA GLU A 416 -3.36 20.23 33.32
C GLU A 416 -3.38 21.64 32.74
N PHE A 417 -2.77 21.94 31.59
CA PHE A 417 -2.70 23.32 31.12
C PHE A 417 -3.92 23.78 30.31
N HIS A 418 -4.36 23.03 29.29
CA HIS A 418 -5.59 23.36 28.56
C HIS A 418 -6.82 23.15 29.45
N TYR A 419 -6.86 22.12 30.30
CA TYR A 419 -7.91 22.03 31.32
C TYR A 419 -7.76 23.08 32.41
N ALA A 420 -6.58 23.47 32.89
CA ALA A 420 -6.52 24.61 33.81
C ALA A 420 -7.10 25.84 33.13
N LEU A 421 -6.80 26.11 31.86
CA LEU A 421 -7.37 27.22 31.09
C LEU A 421 -8.88 27.07 30.80
N GLN A 422 -9.35 25.86 30.48
CA GLN A 422 -10.75 25.54 30.18
C GLN A 422 -11.58 25.33 31.45
N GLN A 423 -10.99 25.02 32.60
CA GLN A 423 -11.65 24.82 33.90
C GLN A 423 -11.47 26.04 34.81
N TRP A 424 -10.59 26.99 34.47
CA TRP A 424 -10.06 28.06 35.32
C TRP A 424 -11.07 28.84 36.16
N ALA A 425 -12.37 28.93 35.91
CA ALA A 425 -13.36 29.84 36.52
C ALA A 425 -12.99 31.35 36.69
N GLY A 426 -11.72 31.80 36.73
CA GLY A 426 -11.31 33.13 37.17
C GLY A 426 -11.80 33.48 38.58
N PRO A 427 -11.55 34.70 39.07
CA PRO A 427 -12.17 35.21 40.31
C PRO A 427 -13.69 35.46 40.15
N TRP A 428 -14.23 35.31 38.95
CA TRP A 428 -15.61 35.67 38.60
C TRP A 428 -16.30 34.42 38.05
N SER A 429 -17.12 33.78 38.88
CA SER A 429 -17.76 32.45 38.76
C SER A 429 -18.52 32.10 37.46
N SER A 430 -18.48 32.94 36.43
CA SER A 430 -19.14 32.74 35.15
C SER A 430 -18.17 32.24 34.07
N ASN A 431 -18.46 31.06 33.52
CA ASN A 431 -17.67 30.36 32.48
C ASN A 431 -17.72 31.00 31.07
N TRP A 432 -18.23 32.23 30.89
CA TRP A 432 -18.42 32.83 29.56
C TRP A 432 -17.10 33.10 28.83
N TYR A 433 -16.02 33.39 29.57
CA TYR A 433 -14.70 33.64 29.00
C TYR A 433 -14.14 32.39 28.29
N LYS A 434 -14.64 31.18 28.60
CA LYS A 434 -14.23 29.93 27.92
C LYS A 434 -14.52 29.95 26.43
N TYR A 435 -15.70 30.45 26.07
CA TYR A 435 -16.18 30.54 24.68
C TYR A 435 -15.57 31.72 23.91
N LEU A 436 -14.99 32.69 24.62
CA LEU A 436 -14.51 33.95 24.05
C LEU A 436 -12.97 34.06 24.01
N LEU A 437 -12.28 33.47 25.00
CA LEU A 437 -10.83 33.59 25.18
C LEU A 437 -10.09 32.26 25.11
N THR A 438 -10.71 31.14 25.46
CA THR A 438 -9.98 29.86 25.49
C THR A 438 -10.10 29.15 24.14
N VAL A 439 -11.31 28.90 23.65
CA VAL A 439 -11.54 28.15 22.40
C VAL A 439 -10.95 28.84 21.14
N PRO A 440 -11.14 30.16 20.91
CA PRO A 440 -10.60 30.82 19.72
C PRO A 440 -9.07 30.96 19.71
N PHE A 441 -8.43 30.84 20.87
CA PHE A 441 -6.97 30.96 21.00
C PHE A 441 -6.25 29.61 20.94
N ILE A 442 -6.97 28.48 20.94
CA ILE A 442 -6.40 27.14 20.75
C ILE A 442 -5.50 27.09 19.50
N PRO A 443 -5.90 27.60 18.31
CA PRO A 443 -5.03 27.61 17.13
C PRO A 443 -3.76 28.42 17.33
N VAL A 444 -3.82 29.51 18.09
CA VAL A 444 -2.67 30.37 18.41
C VAL A 444 -1.71 29.65 19.37
N ILE A 445 -2.25 28.96 20.37
CA ILE A 445 -1.45 28.16 21.30
C ILE A 445 -0.75 27.01 20.57
N HIS A 446 -1.47 26.32 19.68
CA HIS A 446 -0.89 25.29 18.82
C HIS A 446 0.20 25.88 17.92
N PHE A 447 -0.03 27.06 17.34
CA PHE A 447 0.95 27.79 16.53
C PHE A 447 2.26 28.10 17.28
N PHE A 448 2.24 28.21 18.60
CA PHE A 448 3.44 28.47 19.42
C PHE A 448 4.16 27.21 19.95
N GLY A 449 3.69 26.00 19.65
CA GLY A 449 4.50 24.80 19.87
C GLY A 449 3.98 23.89 20.96
N LEU A 450 2.82 24.19 21.55
CA LEU A 450 2.36 23.53 22.76
C LEU A 450 1.78 22.13 22.51
N ASN A 451 1.44 21.80 21.27
CA ASN A 451 0.77 20.52 20.97
C ASN A 451 1.20 19.85 19.65
N ASP A 452 2.28 20.33 19.03
CA ASP A 452 2.71 19.87 17.72
C ASP A 452 4.16 19.41 17.67
N THR A 453 4.63 18.78 18.76
CA THR A 453 6.01 18.27 18.92
C THR A 453 7.11 19.33 18.79
N GLY A 454 6.72 20.61 18.75
CA GLY A 454 7.59 21.77 18.70
C GLY A 454 8.28 22.09 20.03
N SER A 455 8.84 23.29 20.14
CA SER A 455 9.76 23.61 21.24
C SER A 455 9.09 23.65 22.61
N LEU A 456 7.88 24.21 22.71
CA LEU A 456 7.15 24.26 23.98
C LEU A 456 6.76 22.86 24.45
N PHE A 457 6.25 22.03 23.55
CA PHE A 457 5.91 20.63 23.83
C PHE A 457 7.14 19.84 24.30
N ALA A 458 8.27 20.01 23.61
CA ALA A 458 9.50 19.32 23.99
C ALA A 458 10.03 19.77 25.36
N LEU A 459 9.94 21.07 25.69
CA LEU A 459 10.32 21.58 27.01
C LEU A 459 9.40 21.04 28.10
N GLU A 460 8.08 21.05 27.88
CA GLU A 460 7.09 20.50 28.80
C GLU A 460 7.32 19.01 29.06
N TRP A 461 7.50 18.24 27.99
CA TRP A 461 7.85 16.81 28.07
C TRP A 461 9.13 16.57 28.89
N TRP A 462 10.12 17.45 28.79
CA TRP A 462 11.36 17.32 29.54
C TRP A 462 11.24 17.71 31.01
N MET A 463 10.38 18.69 31.33
CA MET A 463 10.08 19.06 32.72
C MET A 463 9.29 17.97 33.43
N HIS A 464 8.37 17.31 32.73
CA HIS A 464 7.50 16.26 33.25
C HIS A 464 7.90 14.85 32.80
N PHE A 465 9.19 14.70 32.46
CA PHE A 465 9.73 13.43 31.98
C PHE A 465 9.47 12.35 33.04
N PRO A 466 8.85 11.20 32.66
CA PRO A 466 8.23 10.28 33.61
C PRO A 466 9.22 9.64 34.60
N ASP A 467 8.77 9.41 35.83
CA ASP A 467 9.50 8.74 36.93
C ASP A 467 9.45 7.19 36.83
N GLU A 468 10.27 6.48 37.62
CA GLU A 468 10.41 5.01 37.57
C GLU A 468 9.14 4.27 38.06
N GLY A 469 8.66 3.27 37.29
CA GLY A 469 7.55 2.40 37.68
C GLY A 469 7.02 1.52 36.55
N ALA A 470 6.16 0.52 36.85
CA ALA A 470 5.63 -0.45 35.87
C ALA A 470 4.74 0.23 34.82
N GLY A 471 5.36 0.53 33.66
CA GLY A 471 4.85 1.27 32.50
C GLY A 471 5.57 2.60 32.23
N GLY A 472 6.43 3.06 33.15
CA GLY A 472 7.37 4.17 33.01
C GLY A 472 8.80 3.64 32.91
N LYS A 473 9.20 3.15 31.74
CA LYS A 473 10.58 2.70 31.47
C LYS A 473 11.52 3.89 31.25
N CYS A 474 11.62 4.78 32.22
CA CYS A 474 12.63 5.83 32.21
C CYS A 474 13.40 5.85 33.53
N ASN A 475 14.68 5.48 33.39
CA ASN A 475 15.70 5.39 34.43
C ASN A 475 16.13 6.79 34.92
N LYS A 476 15.16 7.62 35.32
CA LYS A 476 15.38 8.98 35.81
C LYS A 476 16.17 8.97 37.13
N GLU A 477 16.03 7.90 37.93
CA GLU A 477 16.70 7.72 39.22
C GLU A 477 18.04 6.99 39.12
N LEU A 478 18.44 6.51 37.94
CA LEU A 478 19.81 6.05 37.65
C LEU A 478 20.60 7.22 37.03
N PRO A 479 21.25 8.10 37.84
CA PRO A 479 22.02 9.24 37.34
C PRO A 479 23.08 8.83 36.31
N GLY A 480 23.60 7.60 36.35
CA GLY A 480 24.49 7.10 35.31
C GLY A 480 23.84 6.99 33.93
N LEU A 481 22.57 6.59 33.83
CA LEU A 481 21.92 6.26 32.56
C LEU A 481 21.22 7.48 31.92
N PHE A 482 20.58 8.36 32.70
CA PHE A 482 19.96 9.57 32.14
C PHE A 482 20.98 10.46 31.41
N TRP A 483 22.12 10.70 32.06
CA TRP A 483 23.20 11.53 31.53
C TRP A 483 24.00 10.87 30.41
N SER A 484 24.10 9.53 30.38
CA SER A 484 24.83 8.80 29.33
C SER A 484 23.96 8.42 28.12
N LYS A 485 22.62 8.47 28.25
CA LYS A 485 21.68 8.02 27.21
C LYS A 485 20.80 9.13 26.66
N TRP A 486 19.98 9.76 27.50
CA TRP A 486 18.95 10.69 27.04
C TRP A 486 19.54 12.04 26.65
N ILE A 487 20.41 12.60 27.48
CA ILE A 487 21.06 13.88 27.18
C ILE A 487 21.85 13.81 25.85
N PRO A 488 22.72 12.80 25.59
CA PRO A 488 23.41 12.70 24.31
C PRO A 488 22.47 12.56 23.10
N ARG A 489 21.33 11.86 23.23
CA ARG A 489 20.33 11.75 22.15
C ARG A 489 19.66 13.08 21.87
N ARG A 490 19.21 13.79 22.91
CA ARG A 490 18.63 15.15 22.81
C ARG A 490 19.61 16.11 22.16
N VAL A 491 20.87 16.09 22.58
CA VAL A 491 21.93 16.94 22.03
C VAL A 491 22.18 16.61 20.56
N LYS A 492 22.30 15.32 20.19
CA LYS A 492 22.50 14.91 18.79
C LYS A 492 21.33 15.33 17.89
N HIS A 493 20.10 15.09 18.34
CA HIS A 493 18.89 15.47 17.59
C HIS A 493 18.80 16.99 17.41
N ASN A 494 18.96 17.75 18.49
CA ASN A 494 18.85 19.20 18.41
C ASN A 494 20.05 19.85 17.72
N ALA A 495 21.23 19.24 17.76
CA ALA A 495 22.34 19.67 16.90
C ALA A 495 21.99 19.51 15.41
N PHE A 496 21.31 18.42 15.03
CA PHE A 496 20.80 18.24 13.68
C PHE A 496 19.76 19.31 13.31
N VAL A 497 18.73 19.50 14.14
CA VAL A 497 17.68 20.52 13.92
C VAL A 497 18.28 21.93 13.83
N LEU A 498 19.17 22.30 14.75
CA LEU A 498 19.85 23.59 14.72
C LEU A 498 20.75 23.75 13.49
N SER A 499 21.42 22.69 13.04
CA SER A 499 22.22 22.74 11.81
C SER A 499 21.35 22.98 10.58
N LEU A 500 20.15 22.39 10.53
CA LEU A 500 19.19 22.60 9.46
C LEU A 500 18.71 24.05 9.45
N TRP A 501 18.32 24.59 10.61
CA TRP A 501 17.91 25.99 10.73
C TRP A 501 19.05 26.98 10.48
N ALA A 502 20.30 26.64 10.82
CA ALA A 502 21.47 27.43 10.45
C ALA A 502 21.64 27.48 8.92
N CYS A 503 21.41 26.38 8.21
CA CYS A 503 21.37 26.38 6.74
C CYS A 503 20.25 27.29 6.21
N VAL A 504 19.04 27.22 6.77
CA VAL A 504 17.93 28.11 6.40
C VAL A 504 18.29 29.58 6.65
N TRP A 505 18.90 29.91 7.79
CA TRP A 505 19.38 31.26 8.09
C TRP A 505 20.37 31.73 7.03
N LEU A 506 21.38 30.91 6.70
CA LEU A 506 22.41 31.26 5.73
C LEU A 506 21.83 31.50 4.32
N LEU A 507 20.81 30.72 3.92
CA LEU A 507 20.07 30.97 2.68
C LEU A 507 19.43 32.36 2.64
N GLY A 508 19.03 32.89 3.80
CA GLY A 508 18.50 34.23 3.98
C GLY A 508 19.52 35.38 3.88
N THR A 509 20.80 35.08 3.68
CA THR A 509 21.91 36.05 3.75
C THR A 509 22.52 36.31 2.37
N TYR A 510 23.71 35.76 2.12
CA TYR A 510 24.50 35.98 0.90
C TYR A 510 23.73 35.69 -0.40
N PRO A 511 22.95 34.59 -0.54
CA PRO A 511 22.19 34.33 -1.77
C PRO A 511 21.16 35.42 -2.11
N LEU A 512 20.67 36.15 -1.12
CA LEU A 512 19.69 37.23 -1.28
C LEU A 512 20.33 38.62 -1.21
N GLY A 513 21.67 38.72 -1.21
CA GLY A 513 22.40 39.98 -1.08
C GLY A 513 22.26 40.65 0.29
N ARG A 514 21.90 39.89 1.33
CA ARG A 514 21.66 40.39 2.70
C ARG A 514 22.84 40.10 3.63
N PRO A 515 23.13 40.98 4.61
CA PRO A 515 24.14 40.70 5.63
C PRO A 515 23.74 39.53 6.54
N LEU A 516 24.71 38.93 7.23
CA LEU A 516 24.45 37.82 8.17
C LEU A 516 23.43 38.16 9.25
N SER A 517 23.36 39.42 9.68
CA SER A 517 22.40 39.93 10.67
C SER A 517 20.95 39.93 10.20
N GLU A 518 20.68 39.69 8.91
CA GLU A 518 19.34 39.71 8.32
C GLU A 518 18.81 38.33 7.89
N GLY A 519 19.59 37.25 8.08
CA GLY A 519 19.18 35.89 7.73
C GLY A 519 17.87 35.45 8.40
N TRP A 520 17.61 35.98 9.60
CA TRP A 520 16.36 35.72 10.34
C TRP A 520 15.09 36.08 9.55
N ARG A 521 15.12 37.06 8.64
CA ARG A 521 13.92 37.47 7.88
C ARG A 521 13.38 36.31 7.02
N PHE A 522 14.31 35.60 6.36
CA PHE A 522 13.98 34.43 5.55
C PHE A 522 13.61 33.24 6.45
N MET A 523 14.44 32.97 7.45
CA MET A 523 14.21 31.90 8.42
C MET A 523 12.85 32.00 9.11
N PHE A 524 12.47 33.20 9.55
CA PHE A 524 11.19 33.45 10.20
C PHE A 524 10.02 33.22 9.25
N THR A 525 10.15 33.59 7.96
CA THR A 525 9.11 33.31 6.97
C THR A 525 8.92 31.81 6.77
N VAL A 526 10.01 31.05 6.63
CA VAL A 526 9.96 29.58 6.54
C VAL A 526 9.33 28.97 7.79
N SER A 527 9.76 29.43 8.98
CA SER A 527 9.21 29.00 10.27
C SER A 527 7.71 29.25 10.36
N VAL A 528 7.21 30.46 10.03
CA VAL A 528 5.77 30.77 10.07
C VAL A 528 4.96 29.79 9.22
N PHE A 529 5.34 29.53 7.97
CA PHE A 529 4.60 28.58 7.13
C PHE A 529 4.74 27.12 7.59
N ALA A 530 5.90 26.75 8.14
CA ALA A 530 6.06 25.45 8.78
C ALA A 530 5.09 25.29 9.96
N ARG A 531 5.07 26.26 10.88
CA ARG A 531 4.17 26.30 12.03
C ARG A 531 2.71 26.23 11.61
N ILE A 532 2.28 27.00 10.60
CA ILE A 532 0.92 26.89 10.06
C ILE A 532 0.59 25.43 9.68
N GLY A 533 1.48 24.76 8.95
CA GLY A 533 1.24 23.40 8.48
C GLY A 533 1.25 22.37 9.62
N TYR A 534 2.32 22.34 10.41
CA TYR A 534 2.46 21.41 11.54
C TYR A 534 1.34 21.59 12.55
N SER A 535 1.06 22.82 12.99
CA SER A 535 -0.03 23.09 13.94
C SER A 535 -1.41 22.75 13.38
N ALA A 536 -1.67 23.00 12.09
CA ALA A 536 -2.93 22.61 11.46
C ALA A 536 -3.09 21.09 11.42
N ALA A 537 -2.04 20.34 11.08
CA ALA A 537 -2.07 18.88 11.05
C ALA A 537 -2.52 18.32 12.39
N TRP A 538 -1.89 18.79 13.47
CA TRP A 538 -2.26 18.40 14.81
C TRP A 538 -3.69 18.83 15.11
N MET A 539 -4.08 20.09 14.88
CA MET A 539 -5.47 20.53 15.13
C MET A 539 -6.53 19.65 14.43
N PHE A 540 -6.27 19.16 13.21
CA PHE A 540 -7.20 18.30 12.48
C PHE A 540 -7.17 16.85 12.97
N ILE A 541 -5.98 16.29 13.21
CA ILE A 541 -5.81 14.95 13.77
C ILE A 541 -6.41 14.85 15.17
N THR A 542 -6.18 15.87 16.00
CA THR A 542 -6.64 15.94 17.40
C THR A 542 -8.16 16.15 17.47
N ASN A 543 -8.68 17.21 16.85
CA ASN A 543 -10.02 17.73 17.16
C ASN A 543 -11.12 17.33 16.18
N PHE A 544 -10.80 16.92 14.94
CA PHE A 544 -11.85 16.68 13.92
C PHE A 544 -12.05 15.21 13.58
N THR A 545 -10.99 14.40 13.58
CA THR A 545 -11.08 12.96 13.23
C THR A 545 -11.62 12.07 14.35
N HIS A 546 -11.66 12.56 15.60
CA HIS A 546 -12.08 11.79 16.77
C HIS A 546 -13.41 12.24 17.40
N SER A 547 -14.06 13.27 16.85
CA SER A 547 -15.31 13.86 17.39
C SER A 547 -16.58 13.46 16.63
N PHE A 548 -16.56 12.37 15.85
CA PHE A 548 -17.71 11.87 15.07
C PHE A 548 -18.08 10.43 15.39
#